data_AF-A0A969F6B8-F1
#
_entry.id   AF-A0A969F6B8-F1
#
_cell.length_a   1.000
_cell.length_b   1.000
_cell.length_c   1.000
_cell.angle_alpha   90.00
_cell.angle_beta   90.00
_cell.angle_gamma   90.00
#
_symmetry.space_group_name_H-M   'P 1'
#
loop_
_entity.id
_entity.type
_entity.pdbx_description
1 polymer ?
#
loop_
_entity_poly.entity_id
_entity_poly.type
_entity_poly.pdbx_seq_one_letter_code
_entity_poly.pdbx_strand_id
1 'polypeptide(L)'
;MTHPKFRRICLIVGSLLIFSIGIAACSQEPETVEVTRIVEVPVEIEVPAETVEVEVPVEVTRVVEVMVEPEVPEMAMSVIPFEEQWASSPHAAADAEAFVHWDADDPAEVPANCAKCHSTTGFMDFVGADGSAFGSVETAVPVGEVIECQACHNDATQDLASVTFPSGVEVTGLGQKHVV
;
A
#
# COMPACT_ATOMS: atom_id res chain seq x y z
N MET A 1 -25.63 12.48 -42.61
CA MET A 1 -24.53 12.94 -43.48
C MET A 1 -23.81 14.10 -42.78
N THR A 2 -22.82 13.79 -41.94
CA THR A 2 -21.98 14.81 -41.30
C THR A 2 -21.02 15.38 -42.34
N HIS A 3 -21.14 16.68 -42.61
CA HIS A 3 -20.39 17.34 -43.67
C HIS A 3 -18.87 17.23 -43.38
N PRO A 4 -18.02 16.79 -44.33
CA PRO A 4 -16.59 16.57 -44.10
C PRO A 4 -15.82 17.81 -43.61
N LYS A 5 -16.36 19.01 -43.84
CA LYS A 5 -15.85 20.28 -43.30
C LYS A 5 -16.05 20.39 -41.79
N PHE A 6 -17.18 19.91 -41.27
CA PHE A 6 -17.49 19.93 -39.84
C PHE A 6 -16.56 19.02 -39.04
N ARG A 7 -16.23 17.83 -39.58
CA ARG A 7 -15.27 16.90 -38.95
C ARG A 7 -13.86 17.49 -38.87
N ARG A 8 -13.43 18.24 -39.89
CA ARG A 8 -12.10 18.90 -39.89
C ARG A 8 -12.06 20.08 -38.92
N ILE A 9 -13.14 20.85 -38.81
CA ILE A 9 -13.24 21.97 -37.86
C ILE A 9 -13.21 21.45 -36.41
N CYS A 10 -13.95 20.38 -36.10
CA CYS A 10 -13.92 19.76 -34.77
C CYS A 10 -12.52 19.24 -34.39
N LEU A 11 -11.77 18.67 -35.34
CA LEU A 11 -10.40 18.20 -35.08
C LEU A 11 -9.42 19.35 -34.82
N ILE A 12 -9.54 20.46 -35.55
CA ILE A 12 -8.67 21.63 -35.36
C ILE A 12 -8.98 22.34 -34.03
N VAL A 13 -10.26 22.52 -33.70
CA VAL A 13 -10.67 23.12 -32.43
C VAL A 13 -10.29 22.23 -31.24
N GLY A 14 -10.46 20.91 -31.37
CA GLY A 14 -10.02 19.95 -30.35
C GLY A 14 -8.51 20.00 -30.13
N SER A 15 -7.72 20.05 -31.21
CA SER A 15 -6.26 20.12 -31.11
C SER A 15 -5.77 21.44 -30.49
N LEU A 16 -6.44 22.58 -30.76
CA LEU A 16 -6.10 23.87 -30.17
C LEU A 16 -6.47 23.95 -28.68
N LEU A 17 -7.58 23.33 -28.27
CA LEU A 17 -7.96 23.21 -26.86
C LEU A 17 -6.97 22.34 -26.07
N ILE A 18 -6.52 21.23 -26.64
CA ILE A 18 -5.53 20.35 -26.01
C ILE A 18 -4.17 21.06 -25.87
N PHE A 19 -3.76 21.85 -26.87
CA PHE A 19 -2.48 22.57 -26.84
C PHE A 19 -2.49 23.75 -25.85
N SER A 20 -3.64 24.41 -25.66
CA SER A 20 -3.77 25.53 -24.70
C SER A 20 -3.78 25.05 -23.24
N ILE A 21 -4.31 23.85 -22.95
CA ILE A 21 -4.24 23.25 -21.61
C ILE A 21 -2.79 22.89 -21.22
N GLY A 22 -1.96 22.51 -22.21
CA GLY A 22 -0.56 22.14 -21.97
C GLY A 22 0.36 23.30 -21.52
N ILE A 23 -0.01 24.56 -21.78
CA ILE A 23 0.83 25.73 -21.43
C ILE A 23 0.60 26.18 -19.98
N ALA A 24 -0.60 25.96 -19.42
CA ALA A 24 -0.93 26.38 -18.05
C ALA A 24 -0.24 25.54 -16.95
N ALA A 25 0.30 24.37 -17.28
CA ALA A 25 0.92 23.45 -16.32
C ALA A 25 2.35 23.83 -15.90
N CYS A 26 2.96 24.88 -16.50
CA CYS A 26 4.39 25.17 -16.30
C CYS A 26 4.70 26.53 -15.63
N SER A 27 3.70 27.30 -15.17
CA SER A 27 3.94 28.68 -14.70
C SER A 27 3.51 28.92 -13.25
N GLN A 28 3.98 28.07 -12.33
CA GLN A 28 3.75 28.27 -10.90
C GLN A 28 4.83 29.20 -10.33
N GLU A 29 4.43 30.39 -9.88
CA GLU A 29 5.32 31.39 -9.27
C GLU A 29 5.72 30.92 -7.85
N PRO A 30 7.02 30.94 -7.48
CA PRO A 30 7.45 30.47 -6.17
C PRO A 30 7.04 31.46 -5.07
N GLU A 31 6.38 30.95 -4.02
CA GLU A 31 6.12 31.70 -2.79
C GLU A 31 7.35 31.67 -1.86
N THR A 32 7.69 32.82 -1.29
CA THR A 32 8.79 32.97 -0.34
C THR A 32 8.28 32.84 1.09
N VAL A 33 8.88 31.96 1.88
CA VAL A 33 8.58 31.79 3.31
C VAL A 33 9.78 32.26 4.14
N GLU A 34 9.55 33.18 5.07
CA GLU A 34 10.58 33.66 6.00
C GLU A 34 10.71 32.70 7.18
N VAL A 35 11.92 32.13 7.37
CA VAL A 35 12.20 31.21 8.47
C VAL A 35 13.07 31.92 9.51
N THR A 36 12.47 32.26 10.65
CA THR A 36 13.18 32.84 11.81
C THR A 36 13.65 31.70 12.70
N ARG A 37 14.96 31.49 12.79
CA ARG A 37 15.57 30.55 13.76
C ARG A 37 16.29 31.35 14.83
N ILE A 38 15.85 31.22 16.07
CA ILE A 38 16.52 31.80 17.24
C ILE A 38 17.71 30.89 17.57
N VAL A 39 18.92 31.43 17.57
CA VAL A 39 20.14 30.73 17.97
C VAL A 39 20.61 31.36 19.27
N GLU A 40 20.45 30.64 20.37
CA GLU A 40 20.95 31.04 21.68
C GLU A 40 22.43 30.65 21.77
N VAL A 41 23.31 31.64 21.89
CA VAL A 41 24.75 31.42 22.10
C VAL A 41 25.08 31.87 23.52
N PRO A 42 25.53 30.97 24.42
CA PRO A 42 25.99 31.39 25.73
C PRO A 42 27.32 32.15 25.59
N VAL A 43 27.34 33.37 26.09
CA VAL A 43 28.54 34.21 26.18
C VAL A 43 28.97 34.26 27.64
N GLU A 44 30.11 33.65 27.96
CA GLU A 44 30.74 33.77 29.27
C GLU A 44 31.67 34.99 29.28
N ILE A 45 31.38 35.97 30.14
CA ILE A 45 32.29 37.08 30.46
C ILE A 45 32.65 36.97 31.93
N GLU A 46 33.93 36.73 32.22
CA GLU A 46 34.43 36.69 33.60
C GLU A 46 34.52 38.10 34.19
N VAL A 47 33.68 38.39 35.18
CA VAL A 47 33.88 39.46 36.15
C VAL A 47 33.82 38.83 37.54
N PRO A 48 34.78 39.08 38.44
CA PRO A 48 34.85 38.36 39.71
C PRO A 48 33.73 38.84 40.64
N ALA A 49 32.91 37.87 41.05
CA ALA A 49 31.77 37.92 41.96
C ALA A 49 30.44 38.38 41.33
N GLU A 50 29.54 37.39 41.18
CA GLU A 50 28.13 37.45 40.75
C GLU A 50 27.89 37.23 39.24
N THR A 51 27.54 35.99 38.90
CA THR A 51 27.10 35.55 37.58
C THR A 51 25.69 36.07 37.31
N VAL A 52 25.53 36.94 36.31
CA VAL A 52 24.24 37.34 35.75
C VAL A 52 24.19 36.87 34.30
N GLU A 53 23.30 35.92 34.01
CA GLU A 53 23.03 35.47 32.64
C GLU A 53 22.20 36.53 31.92
N VAL A 54 22.70 37.05 30.79
CA VAL A 54 21.96 38.00 29.94
C VAL A 54 21.79 37.37 28.55
N GLU A 55 20.56 36.99 28.26
CA GLU A 55 20.15 36.45 26.96
C GLU A 55 19.86 37.61 25.99
N VAL A 56 20.58 37.68 24.86
CA VAL A 56 20.28 38.63 23.79
C VAL A 56 19.97 37.85 22.50
N PRO A 57 18.73 37.90 22.00
CA PRO A 57 18.40 37.22 20.74
C PRO A 57 18.93 38.01 19.55
N VAL A 58 19.62 37.32 18.63
CA VAL A 58 20.02 37.85 17.32
C VAL A 58 19.16 37.18 16.24
N GLU A 59 18.43 37.99 15.47
CA GLU A 59 17.58 37.51 14.37
C GLU A 59 18.39 37.43 13.06
N VAL A 60 18.47 36.23 12.48
CA VAL A 60 19.06 36.02 11.14
C VAL A 60 17.93 35.61 10.20
N THR A 61 17.51 36.52 9.33
CA THR A 61 16.54 36.26 8.26
C THR A 61 17.29 35.79 7.00
N ARG A 62 17.06 34.53 6.60
CA ARG A 62 17.46 34.01 5.29
C ARG A 62 16.21 33.57 4.54
N VAL A 63 15.95 34.20 3.42
CA VAL A 63 14.90 33.79 2.48
C VAL A 63 15.42 32.58 1.69
N VAL A 64 14.72 31.45 1.77
CA VAL A 64 14.98 30.25 0.95
C VAL A 64 13.72 29.99 0.14
N GLU A 65 13.83 30.05 -1.18
CA GLU A 65 12.76 29.63 -2.08
C GLU A 65 12.67 28.10 -2.05
N VAL A 66 11.55 27.57 -1.56
CA VAL A 66 11.28 26.13 -1.52
C VAL A 66 10.16 25.85 -2.50
N MET A 67 10.42 24.99 -3.48
CA MET A 67 9.39 24.47 -4.37
C MET A 67 8.51 23.51 -3.57
N VAL A 68 7.28 23.93 -3.26
CA VAL A 68 6.28 23.07 -2.61
C VAL A 68 5.65 22.21 -3.70
N GLU A 69 5.86 20.89 -3.60
CA GLU A 69 5.24 19.90 -4.48
C GLU A 69 3.71 19.93 -4.27
N PRO A 70 2.90 19.94 -5.35
CA PRO A 70 1.45 20.08 -5.21
C PRO A 70 0.87 18.92 -4.42
N GLU A 71 0.07 19.26 -3.41
CA GLU A 71 -0.69 18.32 -2.60
C GLU A 71 -1.63 17.53 -3.53
N VAL A 72 -1.30 16.27 -3.80
CA VAL A 72 -2.17 15.37 -4.54
C VAL A 72 -3.48 15.29 -3.75
N PRO A 73 -4.64 15.69 -4.32
CA PRO A 73 -5.89 15.63 -3.61
C PRO A 73 -6.08 14.17 -3.18
N GLU A 74 -6.30 13.98 -1.87
CA GLU A 74 -6.48 12.70 -1.21
C GLU A 74 -7.48 11.86 -2.02
N MET A 75 -6.97 11.02 -2.92
CA MET A 75 -7.80 10.17 -3.74
C MET A 75 -8.51 9.25 -2.76
N ALA A 76 -9.83 9.36 -2.70
CA ALA A 76 -10.69 8.64 -1.79
C ALA A 76 -10.17 7.22 -1.58
N MET A 77 -9.66 6.94 -0.36
CA MET A 77 -9.33 5.58 0.03
C MET A 77 -10.56 4.72 -0.22
N SER A 78 -10.49 3.84 -1.22
CA SER A 78 -11.54 2.87 -1.46
C SER A 78 -11.57 1.94 -0.25
N VAL A 79 -12.62 2.05 0.57
CA VAL A 79 -12.82 1.15 1.70
C VAL A 79 -12.98 -0.26 1.14
N ILE A 80 -12.06 -1.17 1.46
CA ILE A 80 -12.17 -2.58 1.07
C ILE A 80 -13.26 -3.20 1.94
N PRO A 81 -14.38 -3.70 1.37
CA PRO A 81 -15.43 -4.33 2.16
C PRO A 81 -14.87 -5.51 2.95
N PHE A 82 -15.28 -5.64 4.22
CA PHE A 82 -14.91 -6.75 5.12
C PHE A 82 -13.44 -6.82 5.53
N GLU A 83 -12.61 -5.83 5.22
CA GLU A 83 -11.20 -5.77 5.63
C GLU A 83 -11.03 -5.90 7.16
N GLU A 84 -11.81 -5.15 7.95
CA GLU A 84 -11.77 -5.22 9.41
C GLU A 84 -12.13 -6.63 9.94
N GLN A 85 -13.04 -7.32 9.24
CA GLN A 85 -13.45 -8.68 9.62
C GLN A 85 -12.34 -9.69 9.31
N TRP A 86 -11.66 -9.53 8.19
CA TRP A 86 -10.46 -10.31 7.88
C TRP A 86 -9.35 -10.02 8.91
N ALA A 87 -9.06 -8.75 9.18
CA ALA A 87 -8.00 -8.33 10.10
C ALA A 87 -8.22 -8.82 11.54
N SER A 88 -9.48 -9.01 11.95
CA SER A 88 -9.85 -9.57 13.26
C SER A 88 -10.07 -11.09 13.26
N SER A 89 -9.91 -11.75 12.11
CA SER A 89 -10.12 -13.20 11.98
C SER A 89 -8.86 -14.00 12.33
N PRO A 90 -9.01 -15.31 12.64
CA PRO A 90 -7.86 -16.20 12.78
C PRO A 90 -6.98 -16.29 11.53
N HIS A 91 -7.49 -15.97 10.34
CA HIS A 91 -6.71 -16.01 9.10
C HIS A 91 -5.70 -14.86 8.96
N ALA A 92 -5.85 -13.78 9.73
CA ALA A 92 -4.93 -12.64 9.75
C ALA A 92 -4.05 -12.60 11.01
N ALA A 93 -4.21 -13.56 11.92
CA ALA A 93 -3.53 -13.59 13.21
C ALA A 93 -2.08 -14.07 13.07
N ALA A 94 -1.18 -13.21 12.59
CA ALA A 94 0.22 -13.55 12.29
C ALA A 94 1.02 -14.12 13.47
N ASP A 95 0.62 -13.85 14.71
CA ASP A 95 1.25 -14.35 15.93
C ASP A 95 0.62 -15.66 16.44
N ALA A 96 -0.42 -16.17 15.79
CA ALA A 96 -1.05 -17.41 16.18
C ALA A 96 -0.17 -18.62 15.84
N GLU A 97 -0.24 -19.65 16.68
CA GLU A 97 0.47 -20.93 16.50
C GLU A 97 0.35 -21.49 15.07
N ALA A 98 -0.81 -21.27 14.43
CA ALA A 98 -1.08 -21.65 13.05
C ALA A 98 -0.05 -21.11 12.03
N PHE A 99 0.63 -19.99 12.30
CA PHE A 99 1.56 -19.34 11.37
C PHE A 99 2.99 -19.27 11.89
N VAL A 100 3.19 -19.39 13.21
CA VAL A 100 4.52 -19.32 13.84
C VAL A 100 5.12 -20.69 14.21
N HIS A 101 4.38 -21.78 14.00
CA HIS A 101 4.80 -23.13 14.43
C HIS A 101 6.20 -23.51 13.95
N TRP A 102 6.55 -23.14 12.71
CA TRP A 102 7.79 -23.52 12.04
C TRP A 102 8.88 -22.43 12.10
N ASP A 103 8.66 -21.31 12.80
CA ASP A 103 9.61 -20.19 12.84
C ASP A 103 10.97 -20.57 13.46
N ALA A 104 10.97 -21.59 14.32
CA ALA A 104 12.16 -22.08 15.01
C ALA A 104 12.79 -23.33 14.35
N ASP A 105 12.23 -23.82 13.24
CA ASP A 105 12.78 -24.97 12.51
C ASP A 105 13.98 -24.59 11.64
N ASP A 106 14.75 -25.59 11.19
CA ASP A 106 15.91 -25.40 10.30
C ASP A 106 15.85 -26.42 9.12
N PRO A 107 15.48 -25.97 7.91
CA PRO A 107 15.08 -24.60 7.56
C PRO A 107 13.72 -24.20 8.15
N ALA A 108 13.52 -22.90 8.36
CA ALA A 108 12.23 -22.34 8.78
C ALA A 108 11.27 -22.29 7.58
N GLU A 109 10.48 -23.35 7.42
CA GLU A 109 9.55 -23.52 6.31
C GLU A 109 8.27 -24.25 6.74
N VAL A 110 7.14 -23.87 6.14
CA VAL A 110 5.89 -24.59 6.31
C VAL A 110 5.91 -25.81 5.38
N PRO A 111 5.84 -27.05 5.88
CA PRO A 111 5.92 -28.23 5.05
C PRO A 111 4.69 -28.36 4.15
N ALA A 112 4.86 -28.99 2.99
CA ALA A 112 3.85 -29.06 1.92
C ALA A 112 2.46 -29.54 2.41
N ASN A 113 2.42 -30.50 3.33
CA ASN A 113 1.16 -31.04 3.87
C ASN A 113 0.39 -30.05 4.79
N CYS A 114 1.05 -28.99 5.24
CA CYS A 114 0.48 -27.93 6.09
C CYS A 114 0.28 -26.62 5.32
N ALA A 115 1.16 -26.35 4.35
CA ALA A 115 1.20 -25.13 3.56
C ALA A 115 -0.11 -24.83 2.83
N LYS A 116 -0.87 -25.86 2.40
CA LYS A 116 -2.20 -25.67 1.82
C LYS A 116 -3.12 -24.77 2.66
N CYS A 117 -3.02 -24.82 4.00
CA CYS A 117 -3.93 -24.12 4.90
C CYS A 117 -3.25 -23.06 5.77
N HIS A 118 -1.93 -23.10 5.91
CA HIS A 118 -1.17 -22.28 6.85
C HIS A 118 -0.19 -21.30 6.18
N SER A 119 -0.47 -20.94 4.92
CA SER A 119 0.25 -19.89 4.19
C SER A 119 -0.56 -19.43 2.97
N THR A 120 -0.29 -18.21 2.49
CA THR A 120 -0.93 -17.69 1.28
C THR A 120 -0.40 -18.42 0.05
N THR A 121 0.92 -18.53 -0.05
CA THR A 121 1.57 -19.17 -1.20
C THR A 121 1.23 -20.65 -1.30
N GLY A 122 1.13 -21.37 -0.17
CA GLY A 122 0.74 -22.78 -0.18
C GLY A 122 -0.71 -23.01 -0.60
N PHE A 123 -1.63 -22.11 -0.27
CA PHE A 123 -2.99 -22.19 -0.82
C PHE A 123 -3.03 -21.85 -2.32
N MET A 124 -2.23 -20.88 -2.77
CA MET A 124 -2.12 -20.52 -4.19
C MET A 124 -1.55 -21.68 -5.03
N ASP A 125 -0.54 -22.40 -4.51
CA ASP A 125 -0.02 -23.65 -5.09
C ASP A 125 -1.16 -24.69 -5.22
N PHE A 126 -1.90 -24.91 -4.12
CA PHE A 126 -3.01 -25.87 -4.10
C PHE A 126 -4.10 -25.60 -5.14
N VAL A 127 -4.47 -24.33 -5.36
CA VAL A 127 -5.49 -23.97 -6.36
C VAL A 127 -4.89 -23.76 -7.76
N GLY A 128 -3.57 -23.85 -7.92
CA GLY A 128 -2.87 -23.60 -9.18
C GLY A 128 -2.86 -22.14 -9.63
N ALA A 129 -2.99 -21.19 -8.70
CA ALA A 129 -2.99 -19.75 -9.01
C ALA A 129 -1.60 -19.23 -9.44
N ASP A 130 -0.53 -19.91 -9.05
CA ASP A 130 0.86 -19.63 -9.43
C ASP A 130 1.34 -20.44 -10.65
N GLY A 131 0.44 -21.25 -11.24
CA GLY A 131 0.75 -22.15 -12.36
C GLY A 131 1.06 -23.60 -11.95
N SER A 132 0.99 -23.90 -10.65
CA SER A 132 1.11 -25.28 -10.15
C SER A 132 -0.08 -26.17 -10.48
N ALA A 133 0.07 -27.47 -10.21
CA ALA A 133 -0.98 -28.45 -10.42
C ALA A 133 -2.11 -28.27 -9.39
N PHE A 134 -3.34 -28.12 -9.87
CA PHE A 134 -4.51 -28.04 -8.99
C PHE A 134 -4.64 -29.29 -8.10
N GLY A 135 -4.92 -29.06 -6.83
CA GLY A 135 -5.26 -30.10 -5.86
C GLY A 135 -4.08 -30.63 -5.06
N SER A 136 -2.87 -30.09 -5.24
CA SER A 136 -1.71 -30.49 -4.45
C SER A 136 -0.77 -29.34 -4.14
N VAL A 137 0.03 -29.55 -3.10
CA VAL A 137 1.15 -28.67 -2.71
C VAL A 137 2.34 -29.60 -2.64
N GLU A 138 3.35 -29.36 -3.46
CA GLU A 138 4.45 -30.32 -3.66
C GLU A 138 5.73 -29.89 -2.93
N THR A 139 5.83 -28.62 -2.56
CA THR A 139 7.02 -28.05 -1.92
C THR A 139 6.66 -27.32 -0.63
N ALA A 140 7.62 -27.29 0.30
CA ALA A 140 7.52 -26.41 1.45
C ALA A 140 7.54 -24.94 0.98
N VAL A 141 6.95 -24.07 1.79
CA VAL A 141 6.89 -22.63 1.52
C VAL A 141 7.47 -21.84 2.69
N PRO A 142 7.86 -20.56 2.49
CA PRO A 142 8.42 -19.75 3.56
C PRO A 142 7.46 -19.56 4.74
N VAL A 143 8.02 -19.41 5.93
CA VAL A 143 7.29 -18.90 7.11
C VAL A 143 7.04 -17.38 7.00
N GLY A 144 6.24 -16.83 7.92
CA GLY A 144 5.95 -15.39 7.99
C GLY A 144 4.80 -14.93 7.11
N GLU A 145 4.00 -15.85 6.58
CA GLU A 145 2.77 -15.56 5.83
C GLU A 145 1.52 -15.82 6.68
N VAL A 146 0.49 -15.01 6.48
CA VAL A 146 -0.89 -15.31 6.89
C VAL A 146 -1.72 -15.73 5.68
N ILE A 147 -3.06 -15.82 5.81
CA ILE A 147 -3.94 -15.98 4.65
C ILE A 147 -4.40 -14.59 4.18
N GLU A 148 -3.76 -14.08 3.13
CA GLU A 148 -3.99 -12.76 2.54
C GLU A 148 -5.16 -12.77 1.56
N CYS A 149 -5.61 -11.58 1.16
CA CYS A 149 -6.73 -11.38 0.25
C CYS A 149 -6.58 -12.18 -1.06
N GLN A 150 -5.38 -12.19 -1.66
CA GLN A 150 -5.14 -12.88 -2.94
C GLN A 150 -5.18 -14.40 -2.85
N ALA A 151 -5.09 -14.99 -1.64
CA ALA A 151 -5.26 -16.44 -1.48
C ALA A 151 -6.63 -16.86 -2.02
N CYS A 152 -7.67 -16.07 -1.72
CA CYS A 152 -9.06 -16.34 -2.10
C CYS A 152 -9.57 -15.49 -3.27
N HIS A 153 -8.94 -14.35 -3.57
CA HIS A 153 -9.34 -13.45 -4.66
C HIS A 153 -8.36 -13.51 -5.81
N ASN A 154 -8.45 -14.59 -6.59
CA ASN A 154 -7.66 -14.82 -7.81
C ASN A 154 -8.49 -15.59 -8.85
N ASP A 155 -7.99 -15.68 -10.09
CA ASP A 155 -8.72 -16.34 -11.18
C ASP A 155 -8.97 -17.83 -10.96
N ALA A 156 -8.08 -18.54 -10.25
CA ALA A 156 -8.19 -19.97 -10.00
C ALA A 156 -9.28 -20.33 -8.97
N THR A 157 -9.70 -19.38 -8.14
CA THR A 157 -10.65 -19.60 -7.03
C THR A 157 -12.08 -19.20 -7.37
N GLN A 158 -12.29 -18.42 -8.44
CA GLN A 158 -13.62 -17.90 -8.82
C GLN A 158 -14.65 -19.01 -9.09
N ASP A 159 -14.20 -20.15 -9.62
CA ASP A 159 -15.04 -21.28 -10.01
C ASP A 159 -15.17 -22.37 -8.92
N LEU A 160 -14.55 -22.19 -7.74
CA LEU A 160 -14.63 -23.15 -6.65
C LEU A 160 -16.03 -23.20 -6.04
N ALA A 161 -16.70 -24.35 -6.17
CA ALA A 161 -18.07 -24.55 -5.69
C ALA A 161 -18.17 -25.42 -4.42
N SER A 162 -17.08 -26.11 -4.06
CA SER A 162 -17.01 -26.94 -2.86
C SER A 162 -15.60 -27.00 -2.28
N VAL A 163 -15.51 -27.33 -1.00
CA VAL A 163 -14.25 -27.63 -0.28
C VAL A 163 -14.44 -28.94 0.46
N THR A 164 -13.46 -29.84 0.36
CA THR A 164 -13.37 -31.04 1.17
C THR A 164 -12.36 -30.83 2.30
N PHE A 165 -12.81 -31.02 3.54
CA PHE A 165 -11.96 -30.96 4.72
C PHE A 165 -11.20 -32.26 4.94
N PRO A 166 -10.08 -32.27 5.71
CA PRO A 166 -9.36 -33.49 6.07
C PRO A 166 -10.22 -34.56 6.76
N SER A 167 -11.33 -34.16 7.37
CA SER A 167 -12.34 -35.08 7.93
C SER A 167 -13.14 -35.86 6.88
N GLY A 168 -12.98 -35.53 5.59
CA GLY A 168 -13.79 -36.06 4.49
C GLY A 168 -15.15 -35.37 4.34
N VAL A 169 -15.48 -34.40 5.21
CA VAL A 169 -16.68 -33.59 5.05
C VAL A 169 -16.49 -32.66 3.85
N GLU A 170 -17.41 -32.74 2.91
CA GLU A 170 -17.50 -31.79 1.81
C GLU A 170 -18.55 -30.72 2.15
N VAL A 171 -18.14 -29.45 2.02
CA VAL A 171 -19.04 -28.31 2.07
C VAL A 171 -19.23 -27.82 0.64
N THR A 172 -20.46 -27.88 0.16
CA THR A 172 -20.85 -27.40 -1.17
C THR A 172 -21.63 -26.09 -1.05
N GLY A 173 -21.80 -25.38 -2.17
CA GLY A 173 -22.61 -24.17 -2.18
C GLY A 173 -21.99 -23.05 -1.34
N LEU A 174 -20.68 -22.80 -1.55
CA LEU A 174 -19.88 -21.77 -0.85
C LEU A 174 -20.43 -20.33 -1.01
N GLY A 175 -21.51 -20.18 -1.78
CA GLY A 175 -22.19 -18.93 -2.08
C GLY A 175 -21.55 -18.23 -3.26
N GLN A 176 -22.37 -17.68 -4.16
CA GLN A 176 -21.89 -16.71 -5.14
C GLN A 176 -21.55 -15.42 -4.39
N LYS A 177 -20.28 -15.23 -4.05
CA LYS A 177 -19.76 -13.95 -3.54
C LYS A 177 -18.73 -13.37 -4.52
N HIS A 178 -19.01 -13.54 -5.80
CA HIS A 178 -18.36 -12.84 -6.90
C HIS A 178 -19.45 -12.18 -7.73
N VAL A 179 -20.06 -11.13 -7.18
CA VAL A 179 -20.74 -10.12 -8.00
C VAL A 179 -19.79 -8.93 -7.99
N VAL A 180 -18.98 -8.86 -9.04
CA VAL A 180 -18.25 -7.65 -9.44
C VAL A 180 -19.26 -6.68 -10.07
#